data_AF-A0A8C2MY43-F1
#
_entry.id   AF-A0A8C2MY43-F1
#
_cell.length_a   1.000
_cell.length_b   1.000
_cell.length_c   1.000
_cell.angle_alpha   90.00
_cell.angle_beta   90.00
_cell.angle_gamma   90.00
#
_symmetry.space_group_name_H-M   'P 1'
#
loop_
_entity.id
_entity.type
_entity.pdbx_description
1 polymer ?
#
loop_
_entity_poly.entity_id
_entity_poly.type
_entity_poly.pdbx_seq_one_letter_code
_entity_poly.pdbx_strand_id
1 'polypeptide(L)'
;MLLLALRRVRGRGRGRPTQDPRRARSPPWSPAWICCWALAGCQAAWAGNSPSAGRPLPACQERDYHFEYTECDSTGSRWRVAIPNSAVDCSGLPDPVRGKECTFSCASGEYLEMKNQVCSKCVEGTYSLGSGIKFDEWDELPAGFSNVATFMDTVVGPSDSRPGGCNNSSWLPRGNYIESNRDDCTVSLIYAVHLKKSGYVSFEYQYVDNNIFFEFFEKDDHFESVQLKSSRCPNI
;
A
#
# COMPACT_ATOMS: atom_id res chain seq x y z
N MET A 1 13.64 5.41 -31.90
CA MET A 1 14.61 6.39 -31.36
C MET A 1 13.80 7.45 -30.62
N LEU A 2 14.10 7.72 -29.35
CA LEU A 2 13.34 8.68 -28.52
C LEU A 2 14.27 9.80 -28.05
N LEU A 3 13.83 11.04 -28.22
CA LEU A 3 14.44 12.26 -27.71
C LEU A 3 13.33 13.13 -27.10
N LEU A 4 13.72 13.84 -26.03
CA LEU A 4 13.02 14.88 -25.25
C LEU A 4 12.17 14.36 -24.08
N ALA A 5 12.58 14.50 -22.80
CA ALA A 5 13.08 15.62 -21.99
C ALA A 5 11.98 16.56 -21.46
N LEU A 6 11.63 16.40 -20.18
CA LEU A 6 11.04 17.47 -19.38
C LEU A 6 11.79 17.65 -18.04
N ARG A 7 12.02 18.93 -17.75
CA ARG A 7 12.91 19.55 -16.77
C ARG A 7 12.49 19.26 -15.32
N ARG A 8 13.45 18.83 -14.49
CA ARG A 8 13.36 18.95 -13.04
C ARG A 8 13.76 20.37 -12.63
N VAL A 9 12.79 21.16 -12.15
CA VAL A 9 13.08 22.42 -11.45
C VAL A 9 13.65 22.06 -10.08
N ARG A 10 14.95 22.32 -9.88
CA ARG A 10 15.68 22.04 -8.65
C ARG A 10 15.43 23.18 -7.66
N GLY A 11 14.51 22.98 -6.73
CA GLY A 11 14.32 23.83 -5.55
C GLY A 11 15.59 23.86 -4.70
N ARG A 12 16.11 25.06 -4.47
CA ARG A 12 17.39 25.35 -3.80
C ARG A 12 17.18 25.41 -2.29
N GLY A 13 17.25 24.27 -1.61
CA GLY A 13 17.31 24.19 -0.14
C GLY A 13 18.76 24.19 0.36
N ARG A 14 19.17 25.27 1.04
CA ARG A 14 20.44 25.38 1.78
C ARG A 14 20.35 24.60 3.10
N GLY A 15 21.38 23.84 3.44
CA GLY A 15 21.59 23.31 4.79
C GLY A 15 22.95 22.63 4.91
N ARG A 16 23.93 23.35 5.46
CA ARG A 16 25.28 22.86 5.83
C ARG A 16 25.18 22.17 7.20
N PRO A 17 25.87 21.04 7.46
CA PRO A 17 26.18 20.63 8.81
C PRO A 17 27.59 21.11 9.17
N THR A 18 27.75 21.69 10.35
CA THR A 18 29.04 21.90 11.00
C THR A 18 28.97 21.25 12.38
N GLN A 19 29.74 20.19 12.56
CA GLN A 19 30.31 19.80 13.85
C GLN A 19 31.18 20.95 14.36
N ASP A 20 31.21 21.24 15.66
CA ASP A 20 32.11 20.58 16.62
C ASP A 20 32.00 21.25 18.03
N PRO A 21 32.74 20.83 19.08
CA PRO A 21 32.18 20.61 20.41
C PRO A 21 32.56 21.76 21.37
N ARG A 22 32.05 21.73 22.61
CA ARG A 22 32.82 22.18 23.78
C ARG A 22 32.11 21.95 25.12
N ARG A 23 32.92 21.39 26.03
CA ARG A 23 33.06 21.69 27.47
C ARG A 23 32.00 21.17 28.43
N ALA A 24 32.38 20.02 28.99
CA ALA A 24 32.31 19.74 30.41
C ALA A 24 32.59 20.98 31.28
N ARG A 25 31.70 21.22 32.24
CA ARG A 25 31.97 21.94 33.48
C ARG A 25 31.22 21.24 34.60
N SER A 26 31.98 20.47 35.36
CA SER A 26 31.69 20.08 36.74
C SER A 26 31.47 21.33 37.61
N PRO A 27 30.67 21.20 38.68
CA PRO A 27 30.88 21.95 39.90
C PRO A 27 31.39 21.04 41.04
N PRO A 28 32.09 21.61 42.02
CA PRO A 28 32.89 20.87 42.99
C PRO A 28 32.14 20.61 44.31
N TRP A 29 32.57 19.53 44.94
CA TRP A 29 32.68 19.26 46.37
C TRP A 29 31.79 20.02 47.37
N SER A 30 31.09 19.26 48.22
CA SER A 30 31.26 19.43 49.66
C SER A 30 30.97 18.13 50.42
N PRO A 31 31.64 17.91 51.57
CA PRO A 31 31.87 16.59 52.15
C PRO A 31 31.08 16.34 53.44
N ALA A 32 31.20 15.11 53.92
CA ALA A 32 30.94 14.67 55.28
C ALA A 32 29.47 14.58 55.72
N TRP A 33 29.02 13.34 55.96
CA TRP A 33 28.87 12.85 57.32
C TRP A 33 29.00 11.32 57.33
N ILE A 34 29.92 10.87 58.19
CA ILE A 34 30.24 9.48 58.51
C ILE A 34 29.49 9.13 59.81
N CYS A 35 29.32 7.83 60.04
CA CYS A 35 29.06 7.13 61.30
C CYS A 35 27.58 6.77 61.53
N CYS A 36 27.20 5.52 61.26
CA CYS A 36 27.39 4.33 62.11
C CYS A 36 26.21 4.14 63.06
N TRP A 37 25.35 3.15 62.78
CA TRP A 37 24.89 2.22 63.80
C TRP A 37 24.97 0.81 63.24
N ALA A 38 25.67 -0.01 64.00
CA ALA A 38 25.94 -1.41 63.74
C ALA A 38 24.96 -2.29 64.55
N LEU A 39 24.88 -3.55 64.10
CA LEU A 39 24.44 -4.75 64.84
C LEU A 39 22.94 -4.90 65.11
N ALA A 40 22.37 -5.92 64.45
CA ALA A 40 21.90 -7.16 65.09
C ALA A 40 20.60 -7.67 64.46
N GLY A 41 20.59 -8.94 64.08
CA GLY A 41 19.35 -9.69 63.87
C GLY A 41 19.26 -10.42 62.54
N CYS A 42 19.96 -11.56 62.44
CA CYS A 42 19.49 -12.66 61.61
C CYS A 42 18.10 -13.07 62.12
N GLN A 43 17.06 -12.93 61.30
CA GLN A 43 15.85 -13.73 61.43
C GLN A 43 15.53 -14.35 60.08
N ALA A 44 15.46 -15.68 60.13
CA ALA A 44 15.09 -16.56 59.04
C ALA A 44 13.58 -16.51 58.79
N ALA A 45 13.22 -17.06 57.63
CA ALA A 45 11.90 -17.52 57.22
C ALA A 45 10.89 -16.43 56.82
N TRP A 46 10.78 -16.21 55.51
CA TRP A 46 9.46 -16.13 54.88
C TRP A 46 9.47 -16.94 53.59
N ALA A 47 8.52 -17.88 53.56
CA ALA A 47 8.15 -18.65 52.39
C ALA A 47 7.84 -17.71 51.22
N GLY A 48 8.68 -17.73 50.19
CA GLY A 48 8.35 -17.18 48.89
C GLY A 48 7.42 -18.13 48.17
N ASN A 49 6.15 -18.21 48.61
CA ASN A 49 5.08 -18.50 47.66
C ASN A 49 5.20 -17.39 46.62
N SER A 50 5.63 -17.76 45.41
CA SER A 50 5.54 -16.91 44.24
C SER A 50 4.16 -17.18 43.64
N PRO A 51 3.12 -16.39 43.93
CA PRO A 51 2.05 -16.27 42.97
C PRO A 51 2.64 -15.38 41.87
N SER A 52 3.12 -16.02 40.81
CA SER A 52 2.98 -15.44 39.47
C SER A 52 1.48 -15.34 39.16
N ALA A 53 0.77 -14.52 39.93
CA ALA A 53 -0.51 -13.97 39.55
C ALA A 53 -0.17 -12.99 38.43
N GLY A 54 -0.50 -13.39 37.19
CA GLY A 54 -0.35 -12.54 36.02
C GLY A 54 -0.88 -11.15 36.34
N ARG A 55 0.00 -10.15 36.29
CA ARG A 55 -0.41 -8.76 36.46
C ARG A 55 -1.45 -8.48 35.36
N PRO A 56 -2.62 -7.91 35.71
CA PRO A 56 -3.58 -7.48 34.71
C PRO A 56 -2.88 -6.56 33.71
N LEU A 57 -2.99 -6.87 32.41
CA LEU A 57 -2.42 -6.06 31.36
C LEU A 57 -3.02 -4.63 31.43
N PRO A 58 -2.22 -3.58 31.19
CA PRO A 58 -2.72 -2.22 31.19
C PRO A 58 -3.82 -2.05 30.14
N ALA A 59 -4.71 -1.07 30.38
CA ALA A 59 -5.73 -0.70 29.40
C ALA A 59 -5.06 -0.13 28.13
N CYS A 60 -5.52 -0.54 26.95
CA CYS A 60 -5.02 -0.03 25.68
C CYS A 60 -5.31 1.47 25.53
N GLN A 61 -4.32 2.27 25.13
CA GLN A 61 -4.52 3.68 24.75
C GLN A 61 -4.78 3.80 23.25
N GLU A 62 -5.33 4.93 22.80
CA GLU A 62 -5.63 5.17 21.37
C GLU A 62 -4.44 5.05 20.40
N ARG A 63 -3.20 5.12 20.91
CA ARG A 63 -1.97 4.94 20.12
C ARG A 63 -1.50 3.49 20.04
N ASP A 64 -2.05 2.62 20.88
CA ASP A 64 -1.63 1.22 21.02
C ASP A 64 -2.42 0.29 20.08
N TYR A 65 -3.48 0.80 19.45
CA TYR A 65 -4.28 0.08 18.46
C TYR A 65 -4.66 1.00 17.29
N HIS A 66 -5.03 0.40 16.16
CA HIS A 66 -5.63 1.07 15.02
C HIS A 66 -6.98 0.44 14.69
N PHE A 67 -7.77 1.10 13.85
CA PHE A 67 -9.07 0.58 13.43
C PHE A 67 -9.00 0.09 12.00
N GLU A 68 -9.53 -1.09 11.77
CA GLU A 68 -9.73 -1.65 10.44
C GLU A 68 -11.17 -2.10 10.25
N TYR A 69 -11.54 -2.29 8.99
CA TYR A 69 -12.80 -2.93 8.66
C TYR A 69 -12.59 -4.40 8.40
N THR A 70 -13.54 -5.21 8.85
CA THR A 70 -13.65 -6.59 8.41
C THR A 70 -14.04 -6.66 6.94
N GLU A 71 -13.92 -7.86 6.39
CA GLU A 71 -14.55 -8.21 5.12
C GLU A 71 -16.06 -8.00 5.17
N CYS A 72 -16.63 -7.84 3.98
CA CYS A 72 -18.05 -7.64 3.79
C CYS A 72 -18.79 -8.97 3.94
N ASP A 73 -19.90 -8.96 4.68
CA ASP A 73 -20.83 -10.08 4.67
C ASP A 73 -21.67 -10.11 3.39
N SER A 74 -22.44 -11.18 3.19
CA SER A 74 -23.32 -11.34 2.04
C SER A 74 -24.45 -10.29 1.97
N THR A 75 -24.69 -9.54 3.05
CA THR A 75 -25.67 -8.45 3.10
C THR A 75 -25.05 -7.08 2.81
N GLY A 76 -23.74 -7.01 2.57
CA GLY A 76 -23.01 -5.76 2.31
C GLY A 76 -22.61 -4.99 3.57
N SER A 77 -22.85 -5.57 4.75
CA SER A 77 -22.48 -5.03 6.05
C SER A 77 -21.06 -5.48 6.44
N ARG A 78 -20.42 -4.68 7.30
CA ARG A 78 -19.09 -4.98 7.85
C ARG A 78 -18.92 -4.34 9.22
N TRP A 79 -17.89 -4.73 9.94
CA TRP A 79 -17.59 -4.25 11.28
C TRP A 79 -16.30 -3.44 11.29
N ARG A 80 -16.27 -2.39 12.11
CA ARG A 80 -15.03 -1.69 12.47
C ARG A 80 -14.51 -2.29 13.75
N VAL A 81 -13.30 -2.82 13.69
CA VAL A 81 -12.63 -3.51 14.79
C VAL A 81 -11.37 -2.77 15.19
N ALA A 82 -11.06 -2.75 16.48
CA ALA A 82 -9.78 -2.26 16.98
C ALA A 82 -8.76 -3.40 16.95
N ILE A 83 -7.63 -3.17 16.28
CA ILE A 83 -6.53 -4.13 16.12
C ILE A 83 -5.31 -3.58 16.87
N PRO A 84 -4.76 -4.33 17.85
CA PRO A 84 -3.54 -3.95 18.54
C PRO A 84 -2.38 -3.78 17.57
N ASN A 85 -1.58 -2.75 17.79
CA ASN A 85 -0.28 -2.65 17.15
C ASN A 85 0.62 -3.75 17.75
N SER A 86 1.38 -4.46 16.91
CA SER A 86 2.17 -5.65 17.29
C SER A 86 3.20 -5.44 18.41
N ALA A 87 3.41 -4.21 18.86
CA ALA A 87 4.36 -3.82 19.89
C ALA A 87 3.76 -3.75 21.32
N VAL A 88 2.45 -3.92 21.51
CA VAL A 88 1.80 -3.68 22.82
C VAL A 88 0.89 -4.84 23.23
N ASP A 89 1.23 -5.48 24.34
CA ASP A 89 0.33 -6.36 25.09
C ASP A 89 -0.52 -5.50 26.04
N CYS A 90 -1.74 -5.18 25.63
CA CYS A 90 -2.72 -4.43 26.42
C CYS A 90 -4.10 -5.11 26.39
N SER A 91 -4.93 -4.79 27.37
CA SER A 91 -6.31 -5.31 27.48
C SER A 91 -7.34 -4.19 27.37
N GLY A 92 -8.60 -4.51 27.06
CA GLY A 92 -9.67 -3.50 26.99
C GLY A 92 -9.69 -2.68 25.70
N LEU A 93 -9.60 -3.35 24.55
CA LEU A 93 -9.84 -2.72 23.25
C LEU A 93 -11.30 -2.23 23.15
N PRO A 94 -11.56 -1.15 22.39
CA PRO A 94 -12.91 -0.71 22.10
C PRO A 94 -13.74 -1.81 21.43
N ASP A 95 -15.02 -1.91 21.80
CA ASP A 95 -15.95 -2.87 21.22
C ASP A 95 -16.12 -2.63 19.70
N PRO A 96 -16.26 -3.70 18.89
CA PRO A 96 -16.57 -3.59 17.49
C PRO A 96 -17.89 -2.84 17.25
N VAL A 97 -17.87 -1.86 16.35
CA VAL A 97 -19.08 -1.15 15.95
C VAL A 97 -19.42 -1.46 14.50
N ARG A 98 -20.70 -1.35 14.14
CA ARG A 98 -21.13 -1.48 12.76
C ARG A 98 -20.38 -0.46 11.88
N GLY A 99 -19.84 -0.95 10.77
CA GLY A 99 -19.14 -0.16 9.78
C GLY A 99 -20.07 0.56 8.82
N LYS A 100 -19.48 1.40 7.97
CA LYS A 100 -20.16 1.88 6.76
C LYS A 100 -20.37 0.71 5.80
N GLU A 101 -21.46 0.76 5.04
CA GLU A 101 -21.78 -0.19 3.97
C GLU A 101 -20.60 -0.42 3.01
N CYS A 102 -20.53 -1.59 2.40
CA CYS A 102 -19.43 -1.94 1.51
C CYS A 102 -19.39 -1.14 0.21
N THR A 103 -20.54 -0.61 -0.23
CA THR A 103 -20.65 0.32 -1.35
C THR A 103 -20.25 1.75 -0.99
N PHE A 104 -19.99 2.05 0.29
CA PHE A 104 -19.63 3.41 0.71
C PHE A 104 -18.20 3.78 0.26
N SER A 105 -18.06 5.01 -0.25
CA SER A 105 -16.77 5.60 -0.62
C SER A 105 -16.76 7.09 -0.31
N CYS A 106 -15.60 7.62 0.10
CA CYS A 106 -15.41 9.06 0.22
C CYS A 106 -15.21 9.72 -1.16
N ALA A 107 -15.43 11.04 -1.21
CA ALA A 107 -15.22 11.80 -2.44
C ALA A 107 -13.73 11.96 -2.76
N SER A 108 -13.42 12.36 -4.00
CA SER A 108 -12.05 12.71 -4.39
C SER A 108 -11.51 13.83 -3.52
N GLY A 109 -10.26 13.69 -3.08
CA GLY A 109 -9.62 14.61 -2.12
C GLY A 109 -10.07 14.42 -0.67
N GLU A 110 -10.81 13.35 -0.37
CA GLU A 110 -11.15 12.94 0.99
C GLU A 110 -10.67 11.52 1.29
N TYR A 111 -10.35 11.26 2.54
CA TYR A 111 -10.02 9.94 3.06
C TYR A 111 -11.01 9.56 4.18
N LEU A 112 -11.20 8.27 4.39
CA LEU A 112 -12.05 7.78 5.46
C LEU A 112 -11.28 7.73 6.78
N GLU A 113 -11.67 8.58 7.73
CA GLU A 113 -11.13 8.55 9.07
C GLU A 113 -11.76 7.41 9.87
N MET A 114 -10.99 6.35 10.11
CA MET A 114 -11.51 5.13 10.74
C MET A 114 -12.00 5.35 12.17
N LYS A 115 -11.46 6.31 12.93
CA LYS A 115 -11.89 6.58 14.32
C LYS A 115 -13.39 6.90 14.40
N ASN A 116 -13.84 7.82 13.55
CA ASN A 116 -15.21 8.33 13.56
C ASN A 116 -16.06 7.85 12.37
N GLN A 117 -15.45 7.13 11.43
CA GLN A 117 -16.06 6.72 10.16
C GLN A 117 -16.58 7.92 9.35
N VAL A 118 -15.85 9.03 9.36
CA VAL A 118 -16.19 10.28 8.64
C VAL A 118 -15.19 10.52 7.52
N CYS A 119 -15.64 11.07 6.39
CA CYS A 119 -14.76 11.49 5.32
C CYS A 119 -14.14 12.85 5.67
N SER A 120 -12.81 12.89 5.73
CA SER A 120 -12.02 14.08 6.08
C SER A 120 -11.18 14.47 4.87
N LYS A 121 -10.91 15.78 4.69
CA LYS A 121 -10.12 16.27 3.55
C LYS A 121 -8.64 15.85 3.68
N CYS A 122 -8.05 15.47 2.55
CA CYS A 122 -6.62 15.20 2.46
C CYS A 122 -5.78 16.43 2.84
N VAL A 123 -4.64 16.21 3.49
CA VAL A 123 -3.70 17.27 3.86
C VAL A 123 -2.98 17.78 2.61
N GLU A 124 -2.55 19.04 2.60
CA GLU A 124 -1.76 19.60 1.50
C GLU A 124 -0.56 18.72 1.15
N GLY A 125 -0.34 18.50 -0.15
CA GLY A 125 0.69 17.60 -0.66
C GLY A 125 0.25 16.13 -0.77
N THR A 126 -0.96 15.77 -0.33
CA THR A 126 -1.53 14.44 -0.52
C THR A 126 -2.79 14.49 -1.40
N TYR A 127 -3.10 13.40 -2.08
CA TYR A 127 -4.31 13.25 -2.87
C TYR A 127 -4.98 11.92 -2.54
N SER A 128 -6.30 11.87 -2.67
CA SER A 128 -7.09 10.65 -2.58
C SER A 128 -7.99 10.57 -3.79
N LEU A 129 -8.01 9.40 -4.42
CA LEU A 129 -8.92 9.08 -5.51
C LEU A 129 -10.25 8.49 -5.00
N GLY A 130 -10.50 8.57 -3.69
CA GLY A 130 -11.64 7.93 -3.04
C GLY A 130 -11.48 6.40 -3.08
N SER A 131 -12.29 5.73 -3.92
CA SER A 131 -12.20 4.28 -4.16
C SER A 131 -11.51 3.92 -5.48
N GLY A 132 -11.01 4.91 -6.21
CA GLY A 132 -10.24 4.67 -7.43
C GLY A 132 -8.83 4.18 -7.15
N ILE A 133 -8.30 3.37 -8.07
CA ILE A 133 -6.90 2.96 -8.13
C ILE A 133 -6.29 3.63 -9.37
N LYS A 134 -5.08 4.16 -9.24
CA LYS A 134 -4.31 4.72 -10.36
C LYS A 134 -2.90 4.16 -10.31
N PHE A 135 -2.41 3.76 -11.47
CA PHE A 135 -1.02 3.35 -11.68
C PHE A 135 -0.33 4.42 -12.52
N ASP A 136 0.63 5.13 -11.94
CA ASP A 136 1.47 6.12 -12.61
C ASP A 136 2.98 5.82 -12.51
N GLU A 137 3.35 4.82 -11.71
CA GLU A 137 4.70 4.29 -11.61
C GLU A 137 4.72 2.85 -12.14
N TRP A 138 5.59 2.62 -13.13
CA TRP A 138 5.76 1.36 -13.85
C TRP A 138 7.25 0.97 -13.84
N ASP A 139 7.93 1.10 -12.70
CA ASP A 139 9.27 0.56 -12.49
C ASP A 139 9.22 -0.97 -12.41
N GLU A 140 8.18 -1.50 -11.76
CA GLU A 140 7.80 -2.91 -11.71
C GLU A 140 6.32 -3.06 -12.05
N LEU A 141 5.90 -4.25 -12.48
CA LEU A 141 4.49 -4.51 -12.76
C LEU A 141 3.73 -4.60 -11.42
N PRO A 142 2.74 -3.73 -11.15
CA PRO A 142 2.04 -3.73 -9.87
C PRO A 142 1.31 -5.06 -9.60
N ALA A 143 1.11 -5.37 -8.32
CA ALA A 143 0.37 -6.56 -7.92
C ALA A 143 -1.06 -6.56 -8.52
N GLY A 144 -1.51 -7.73 -8.96
CA GLY A 144 -2.83 -7.92 -9.58
C GLY A 144 -2.82 -7.87 -11.11
N PHE A 145 -1.73 -7.43 -11.74
CA PHE A 145 -1.53 -7.60 -13.17
C PHE A 145 -0.98 -8.99 -13.49
N SER A 146 -1.50 -9.59 -14.56
CA SER A 146 -1.03 -10.86 -15.10
C SER A 146 -0.77 -10.73 -16.60
N ASN A 147 0.28 -11.41 -17.06
CA ASN A 147 0.74 -11.36 -18.43
C ASN A 147 0.59 -12.73 -19.08
N VAL A 148 -0.10 -12.79 -20.22
CA VAL A 148 -0.33 -14.04 -20.96
C VAL A 148 0.03 -13.81 -22.42
N ALA A 149 0.94 -14.63 -22.95
CA ALA A 149 1.33 -14.57 -24.36
C ALA A 149 0.85 -15.79 -25.12
N THR A 150 0.31 -15.56 -26.30
CA THR A 150 -0.18 -16.61 -27.22
C THR A 150 0.31 -16.34 -28.62
N PHE A 151 0.56 -17.42 -29.37
CA PHE A 151 0.89 -17.32 -30.78
C PHE A 151 -0.40 -17.25 -31.60
N MET A 152 -0.49 -16.33 -32.56
CA MET A 152 -1.59 -16.35 -33.54
C MET A 152 -1.29 -17.39 -34.62
N ASP A 153 -1.81 -18.60 -34.42
CA ASP A 153 -1.72 -19.69 -35.41
C ASP A 153 -2.66 -19.42 -36.59
N THR A 154 -2.22 -18.58 -37.54
CA THR A 154 -2.98 -18.28 -38.76
C THR A 154 -2.42 -18.97 -40.01
N VAL A 155 -1.48 -19.91 -39.88
CA VAL A 155 -0.88 -20.59 -41.04
C VAL A 155 -0.92 -22.11 -40.86
N VAL A 156 -1.91 -22.75 -41.49
CA VAL A 156 -1.94 -24.20 -41.72
C VAL A 156 -0.78 -24.54 -42.68
N GLY A 157 0.39 -24.84 -42.12
CA GLY A 157 1.60 -25.26 -42.84
C GLY A 157 2.37 -26.33 -42.07
N PRO A 158 3.24 -27.12 -42.75
CA PRO A 158 3.91 -28.27 -42.15
C PRO A 158 4.69 -27.89 -40.90
N SER A 159 4.57 -28.72 -39.86
CA SER A 159 4.95 -28.51 -38.47
C SER A 159 6.44 -28.33 -38.15
N ASP A 160 7.29 -28.01 -39.14
CA ASP A 160 8.76 -27.97 -39.01
C ASP A 160 9.35 -26.55 -38.97
N SER A 161 8.52 -25.51 -38.98
CA SER A 161 8.95 -24.12 -38.77
C SER A 161 8.06 -23.40 -37.76
N ARG A 162 7.82 -24.01 -36.60
CA ARG A 162 7.25 -23.28 -35.46
C ARG A 162 8.30 -22.28 -34.96
N PRO A 163 8.03 -20.97 -34.93
CA PRO A 163 8.82 -20.04 -34.13
C PRO A 163 8.82 -20.57 -32.70
N GLY A 164 9.96 -20.46 -32.00
CA GLY A 164 10.04 -20.83 -30.59
C GLY A 164 8.87 -20.23 -29.81
N GLY A 165 8.29 -20.98 -28.87
CA GLY A 165 7.07 -20.57 -28.18
C GLY A 165 7.17 -19.15 -27.60
N CYS A 166 6.03 -18.46 -27.49
CA CYS A 166 5.91 -17.07 -27.00
C CYS A 166 6.23 -16.89 -25.50
N ASN A 167 7.08 -17.74 -24.93
CA ASN A 167 7.42 -17.75 -23.51
C ASN A 167 8.22 -16.51 -23.09
N ASN A 168 8.89 -15.84 -24.03
CA ASN A 168 9.65 -14.61 -23.78
C ASN A 168 8.81 -13.34 -24.01
N SER A 169 7.61 -13.48 -24.60
CA SER A 169 6.75 -12.36 -24.95
C SER A 169 5.94 -11.94 -23.71
N SER A 170 6.09 -10.69 -23.33
CA SER A 170 5.50 -10.10 -22.12
C SER A 170 5.31 -8.59 -22.20
N TRP A 171 4.52 -8.04 -21.28
CA TRP A 171 4.48 -6.61 -21.00
C TRP A 171 5.61 -6.23 -20.04
N LEU A 172 6.46 -5.30 -20.46
CA LEU A 172 7.66 -4.90 -19.74
C LEU A 172 7.52 -3.47 -19.20
N PRO A 173 7.84 -3.23 -17.90
CA PRO A 173 7.91 -1.90 -17.32
C PRO A 173 9.04 -1.06 -17.91
N ARG A 174 8.75 0.21 -18.20
CA ARG A 174 9.70 1.23 -18.69
C ARG A 174 9.72 2.49 -17.81
N GLY A 175 9.38 2.34 -16.53
CA GLY A 175 9.34 3.41 -15.53
C GLY A 175 8.05 4.21 -15.59
N ASN A 176 7.75 4.86 -16.72
CA ASN A 176 6.55 5.70 -16.86
C ASN A 176 5.43 5.05 -17.69
N TYR A 177 5.71 3.93 -18.33
CA TYR A 177 4.77 3.20 -19.18
C TYR A 177 5.17 1.73 -19.23
N ILE A 178 4.28 0.91 -19.79
CA ILE A 178 4.55 -0.49 -20.12
C ILE A 178 4.52 -0.67 -21.64
N GLU A 179 5.34 -1.56 -22.14
CA GLU A 179 5.36 -1.92 -23.56
C GLU A 179 5.32 -3.43 -23.75
N SER A 180 4.59 -3.88 -24.76
CA SER A 180 4.64 -5.27 -25.21
C SER A 180 5.89 -5.53 -26.05
N ASN A 181 6.24 -6.80 -26.21
CA ASN A 181 7.28 -7.20 -27.16
C ASN A 181 6.85 -6.93 -28.61
N ARG A 182 7.84 -6.82 -29.51
CA ARG A 182 7.67 -6.61 -30.96
C ARG A 182 7.95 -7.91 -31.71
N ASP A 183 7.23 -8.94 -31.35
CA ASP A 183 7.29 -10.26 -31.98
C ASP A 183 5.93 -10.60 -32.61
N ASP A 184 5.87 -11.74 -33.28
CA ASP A 184 4.62 -12.26 -33.89
C ASP A 184 3.66 -12.87 -32.84
N CYS A 185 3.89 -12.59 -31.56
CA CYS A 185 3.11 -13.11 -30.45
C CYS A 185 2.11 -12.06 -29.96
N THR A 186 0.88 -12.49 -29.69
CA THR A 186 -0.12 -11.65 -29.03
C THR A 186 0.10 -11.72 -27.54
N VAL A 187 0.28 -10.56 -26.89
CA VAL A 187 0.51 -10.49 -25.44
C VAL A 187 -0.63 -9.74 -24.76
N SER A 188 -1.36 -10.43 -23.90
CA SER A 188 -2.48 -9.91 -23.11
C SER A 188 -2.05 -9.50 -21.72
N LEU A 189 -2.38 -8.28 -21.34
CA LEU A 189 -2.26 -7.79 -19.96
C LEU A 189 -3.64 -7.84 -19.30
N ILE A 190 -3.75 -8.56 -18.19
CA ILE A 190 -5.01 -8.79 -17.49
C ILE A 190 -4.90 -8.22 -16.07
N TYR A 191 -5.87 -7.39 -15.70
CA TYR A 191 -6.00 -6.84 -14.35
C TYR A 191 -7.41 -7.11 -13.84
N ALA A 192 -7.51 -7.88 -12.75
CA ALA A 192 -8.79 -8.26 -12.15
C ALA A 192 -9.10 -7.39 -10.93
N VAL A 193 -10.30 -6.78 -10.91
CA VAL A 193 -10.78 -5.97 -9.78
C VAL A 193 -12.21 -6.33 -9.43
N HIS A 194 -12.53 -6.21 -8.14
CA HIS A 194 -13.90 -6.24 -7.65
C HIS A 194 -14.39 -4.81 -7.46
N LEU A 195 -15.40 -4.44 -8.24
CA LEU A 195 -16.01 -3.13 -8.13
C LEU A 195 -16.99 -3.12 -6.95
N LYS A 196 -17.02 -1.96 -6.29
CA LYS A 196 -17.98 -1.67 -5.22
C LYS A 196 -19.06 -0.71 -5.68
N LYS A 197 -18.85 -0.13 -6.87
CA LYS A 197 -19.58 0.95 -7.51
C LYS A 197 -19.25 0.92 -8.99
N SER A 198 -20.25 1.25 -9.81
CA SER A 198 -20.05 1.50 -11.23
C SER A 198 -19.02 2.62 -11.43
N GLY A 199 -18.18 2.43 -12.44
CA GLY A 199 -17.03 3.28 -12.66
C GLY A 199 -16.54 3.21 -14.09
N TYR A 200 -15.34 3.72 -14.30
CA TYR A 200 -14.68 3.66 -15.59
C TYR A 200 -13.21 3.29 -15.39
N VAL A 201 -12.69 2.52 -16.35
CA VAL A 201 -11.27 2.28 -16.48
C VAL A 201 -10.77 3.21 -17.57
N SER A 202 -9.73 3.97 -17.27
CA SER A 202 -9.11 4.89 -18.23
C SER A 202 -7.62 4.63 -18.34
N PHE A 203 -7.15 4.56 -19.58
CA PHE A 203 -5.74 4.42 -19.91
C PHE A 203 -5.45 5.15 -21.22
N GLU A 204 -4.21 5.56 -21.36
CA GLU A 204 -3.67 6.16 -22.57
C GLU A 204 -2.81 5.13 -23.28
N TYR A 205 -2.91 5.08 -24.61
CA TYR A 205 -2.12 4.17 -25.43
C TYR A 205 -1.56 4.87 -26.66
N GLN A 206 -0.45 4.33 -27.17
CA GLN A 206 0.20 4.80 -28.39
C GLN A 206 0.55 3.60 -29.28
N TYR A 207 0.24 3.72 -30.58
CA TYR A 207 0.70 2.78 -31.60
C TYR A 207 2.00 3.29 -32.21
N VAL A 208 2.99 2.41 -32.33
CA VAL A 208 4.18 2.70 -33.15
C VAL A 208 3.96 2.25 -34.60
N ASP A 209 3.14 1.21 -34.81
CA ASP A 209 2.85 0.63 -36.12
C ASP A 209 1.32 0.43 -36.28
N ASN A 210 0.80 0.67 -37.47
CA ASN A 210 -0.64 0.52 -37.78
C ASN A 210 -1.12 -0.94 -37.80
N ASN A 211 -0.20 -1.90 -37.68
CA ASN A 211 -0.49 -3.34 -37.71
C ASN A 211 -0.70 -3.94 -36.31
N ILE A 212 -0.56 -3.14 -35.25
CA ILE A 212 -0.79 -3.59 -33.87
C ILE A 212 -2.24 -3.25 -33.51
N PHE A 213 -2.98 -4.26 -33.06
CA PHE A 213 -4.36 -4.11 -32.59
C PHE A 213 -4.40 -4.31 -31.07
N PHE A 214 -4.80 -3.29 -30.32
CA PHE A 214 -5.14 -3.45 -28.90
C PHE A 214 -6.64 -3.68 -28.76
N GLU A 215 -7.01 -4.83 -28.21
CA GLU A 215 -8.40 -5.18 -27.90
C GLU A 215 -8.58 -5.25 -26.37
N PHE A 216 -9.68 -4.68 -25.88
CA PHE A 216 -9.99 -4.61 -24.46
C PHE A 216 -11.21 -5.47 -24.17
N PHE A 217 -11.04 -6.44 -23.28
CA PHE A 217 -12.11 -7.31 -22.83
C PHE A 217 -12.53 -6.92 -21.42
N GLU A 218 -13.80 -6.56 -21.27
CA GLU A 218 -14.46 -6.48 -19.97
C GLU A 218 -15.18 -7.81 -19.73
N LYS A 219 -14.80 -8.52 -18.68
CA LYS A 219 -15.51 -9.70 -18.20
C LYS A 219 -16.19 -9.30 -16.89
N ASP A 220 -17.48 -8.99 -16.97
CA ASP A 220 -18.30 -8.70 -15.80
C ASP A 220 -19.05 -9.98 -15.38
N ASP A 221 -18.76 -10.47 -14.17
CA ASP A 221 -19.49 -11.57 -13.54
C ASP A 221 -20.59 -11.03 -12.58
N HIS A 222 -20.82 -9.71 -12.54
CA HIS A 222 -21.84 -9.07 -11.69
C HIS A 222 -22.61 -7.95 -12.42
N PHE A 223 -23.55 -7.28 -11.73
CA PHE A 223 -24.44 -6.25 -12.31
C PHE A 223 -23.82 -4.84 -12.37
N GLU A 224 -22.52 -4.67 -12.12
CA GLU A 224 -21.86 -3.36 -12.03
C GLU A 224 -21.12 -3.01 -13.30
N SER A 225 -21.74 -2.20 -14.16
CA SER A 225 -21.15 -1.82 -15.45
C SER A 225 -19.84 -1.04 -15.30
N VAL A 226 -18.80 -1.43 -16.02
CA VAL A 226 -17.61 -0.61 -16.27
C VAL A 226 -17.76 0.09 -17.61
N GLN A 227 -17.20 1.30 -17.69
CA GLN A 227 -17.00 1.99 -18.95
C GLN A 227 -15.51 2.02 -19.28
N LEU A 228 -15.12 1.45 -20.40
CA LEU A 228 -13.76 1.56 -20.92
C LEU A 228 -13.59 2.90 -21.63
N LYS A 229 -12.65 3.72 -21.15
CA LYS A 229 -12.28 4.99 -21.77
C LYS A 229 -10.82 4.93 -22.22
N SER A 230 -10.61 4.82 -23.51
CA SER A 230 -9.28 4.86 -24.09
C SER A 230 -9.07 6.15 -24.87
N SER A 231 -7.91 6.78 -24.66
CA SER A 231 -7.49 7.96 -25.42
C SER A 231 -6.16 7.68 -26.10
N ARG A 232 -6.09 7.99 -27.39
CA ARG A 232 -4.87 7.90 -28.17
C ARG A 232 -4.03 9.15 -27.91
N CYS A 233 -2.78 8.96 -27.46
CA CYS A 233 -1.83 10.08 -27.38
C CYS A 233 -1.55 10.61 -28.80
N PRO A 234 -1.49 11.94 -29.01
CA PRO A 234 -1.05 12.50 -30.29
C PRO A 234 0.36 11.99 -30.62
N ASN A 235 0.55 11.50 -31.85
CA ASN A 235 1.88 11.16 -32.35
C ASN A 235 2.76 12.41 -32.30
N ILE A 236 3.90 12.34 -31.61
CA ILE A 236 4.99 13.32 -31.67
C ILE A 236 5.85 13.02 -32.88
#